data_AF-A0A0B5QPU1-F1
#
_entry.id   AF-A0A0B5QPU1-F1
#
_cell.length_a   1.000
_cell.length_b   1.000
_cell.length_c   1.000
_cell.angle_alpha   90.00
_cell.angle_beta   90.00
_cell.angle_gamma   90.00
#
_symmetry.space_group_name_H-M   'P 1'
#
loop_
_entity.id
_entity.type
_entity.pdbx_description
1 polymer ?
#
loop_
_entity_poly.entity_id
_entity_poly.type
_entity_poly.pdbx_seq_one_letter_code
_entity_poly.pdbx_strand_id
1 'polypeptide(L)'
;MNITKFKYFFLDAVKNLKRNSTITAFSVITVSATLFVVGLFLLYLLSVDKNFATLFVSNSINRNSVFIDNKEMVMVLKWLEVAAFFVLPVISLFLVVTSFKMSILQRRNEINIMKFVGATNWFIRWPFIIEGVVIGISGAFVGNVLLFFIYDFVYTKALEFIPELALMQPEFITNAMLWPFVMVGTFLGAIGSIIALRKFLNE
;
A
#
# COMPACT_ATOMS: atom_id res chain seq x y z
N MET A 1 -12.14 9.56 -26.43
CA MET A 1 -13.17 9.84 -25.41
C MET A 1 -13.35 11.35 -25.34
N ASN A 2 -14.56 11.89 -25.55
CA ASN A 2 -14.77 13.34 -25.54
C ASN A 2 -14.54 13.90 -24.12
N ILE A 3 -13.93 15.08 -24.02
CA ILE A 3 -13.58 15.76 -22.75
C ILE A 3 -14.80 15.89 -21.81
N THR A 4 -15.99 16.09 -22.38
CA THR A 4 -17.26 16.17 -21.64
C THR A 4 -17.66 14.86 -20.97
N LYS A 5 -17.42 13.70 -21.61
CA LYS A 5 -17.73 12.38 -21.04
C LYS A 5 -16.79 12.03 -19.88
N PHE A 6 -15.51 12.39 -19.99
CA PHE A 6 -14.56 12.18 -18.89
C PHE A 6 -14.91 13.04 -17.67
N LYS A 7 -15.24 14.32 -17.88
CA LYS A 7 -15.67 15.24 -16.82
C LYS A 7 -16.92 14.71 -16.09
N TYR A 8 -17.86 14.11 -16.83
CA TYR A 8 -19.04 13.48 -16.24
C TYR A 8 -18.66 12.34 -15.28
N PHE A 9 -17.84 11.38 -15.71
CA PHE A 9 -17.43 10.26 -14.84
C PHE A 9 -16.63 10.71 -13.61
N PHE A 10 -15.77 11.72 -13.78
CA PHE A 10 -15.00 12.27 -12.67
C PHE A 10 -15.90 12.97 -11.65
N LEU A 11 -16.83 13.82 -12.11
CA LEU A 11 -17.79 14.49 -11.24
C LEU A 11 -18.69 13.51 -10.52
N ASP A 12 -19.16 12.47 -11.20
CA ASP A 12 -19.97 11.41 -10.60
C ASP A 12 -19.17 10.67 -9.53
N ALA A 13 -17.92 10.28 -9.81
CA ALA A 13 -17.05 9.66 -8.82
C ALA A 13 -16.85 10.54 -7.58
N VAL A 14 -16.52 11.81 -7.75
CA VAL A 14 -16.30 12.75 -6.64
C VAL A 14 -17.57 13.01 -5.83
N LYS A 15 -18.72 13.20 -6.49
CA LYS A 15 -20.01 13.33 -5.81
C LYS A 15 -20.34 12.08 -5.01
N ASN A 16 -20.08 10.90 -5.58
CA ASN A 16 -20.30 9.63 -4.92
C ASN A 16 -19.42 9.45 -3.68
N LEU A 17 -18.14 9.83 -3.78
CA LEU A 17 -17.22 9.81 -2.64
C LEU A 17 -17.75 10.66 -1.48
N LYS A 18 -18.18 11.89 -1.77
CA LYS A 18 -18.67 12.82 -0.75
C LYS A 18 -20.00 12.36 -0.14
N ARG A 19 -20.91 11.84 -0.96
CA ARG A 19 -22.22 11.37 -0.50
C ARG A 19 -22.10 10.14 0.39
N ASN A 20 -21.12 9.29 0.16
CA ASN A 20 -20.94 8.02 0.85
C ASN A 20 -19.67 7.96 1.70
N SER A 21 -19.37 9.07 2.39
CA SER A 21 -18.08 9.31 3.02
C SER A 21 -17.62 8.20 3.97
N THR A 22 -18.52 7.60 4.76
CA THR A 22 -18.15 6.57 5.74
C THR A 22 -17.51 5.33 5.09
N ILE A 23 -18.09 4.82 4.00
CA ILE A 23 -17.56 3.63 3.32
C ILE A 23 -16.25 3.96 2.61
N THR A 24 -16.16 5.16 2.04
CA THR A 24 -14.91 5.62 1.45
C THR A 24 -13.81 5.75 2.51
N ALA A 25 -14.14 6.21 3.72
CA ALA A 25 -13.19 6.29 4.83
C ALA A 25 -12.70 4.90 5.24
N PHE A 26 -13.58 3.90 5.33
CA PHE A 26 -13.17 2.52 5.58
C PHE A 26 -12.20 1.98 4.50
N SER A 27 -12.47 2.26 3.23
CA SER A 27 -11.57 1.87 2.16
C SER A 27 -10.23 2.63 2.19
N VAL A 28 -10.25 3.93 2.49
CA VAL A 28 -9.02 4.73 2.67
C VAL A 28 -8.20 4.19 3.84
N ILE A 29 -8.82 3.86 4.97
CA ILE A 29 -8.15 3.26 6.14
C ILE A 29 -7.54 1.91 5.76
N THR A 30 -8.26 1.07 5.02
CA THR A 30 -7.75 -0.24 4.59
C THR A 30 -6.50 -0.07 3.70
N VAL A 31 -6.58 0.80 2.68
CA VAL A 31 -5.45 1.07 1.78
C VAL A 31 -4.28 1.67 2.55
N SER A 32 -4.55 2.65 3.42
CA SER A 32 -3.56 3.30 4.28
C SER A 32 -2.85 2.27 5.17
N ALA A 33 -3.58 1.36 5.81
CA ALA A 33 -3.01 0.30 6.62
C ALA A 33 -2.14 -0.66 5.80
N THR A 34 -2.57 -1.06 4.60
CA THR A 34 -1.77 -1.93 3.73
C THR A 34 -0.46 -1.28 3.32
N LEU A 35 -0.48 -0.01 2.92
CA LEU A 35 0.73 0.73 2.52
C LEU A 35 1.64 1.01 3.72
N PHE A 36 1.07 1.31 4.89
CA PHE A 36 1.82 1.45 6.13
C PHE A 36 2.60 0.17 6.47
N VAL A 37 1.96 -1.00 6.40
CA VAL A 37 2.61 -2.30 6.66
C VAL A 37 3.71 -2.58 5.63
N VAL A 38 3.44 -2.36 4.35
CA VAL A 38 4.45 -2.50 3.29
C VAL A 38 5.63 -1.54 3.51
N GLY A 39 5.37 -0.32 3.98
CA GLY A 39 6.40 0.67 4.26
C GLY A 39 7.28 0.33 5.44
N LEU A 40 6.69 -0.12 6.54
CA LEU A 40 7.46 -0.64 7.67
C LEU A 40 8.35 -1.80 7.24
N PHE A 41 7.82 -2.73 6.43
CA PHE A 41 8.58 -3.85 5.92
C PHE A 41 9.74 -3.39 5.01
N LEU A 42 9.51 -2.41 4.13
CA LEU A 42 10.53 -1.89 3.23
C LEU A 42 11.65 -1.16 4.01
N LEU A 43 11.29 -0.33 5.00
CA LEU A 43 12.24 0.32 5.90
C LEU A 43 13.03 -0.70 6.72
N TYR A 44 12.38 -1.76 7.18
CA TYR A 44 13.04 -2.88 7.86
C TYR A 44 14.10 -3.51 6.96
N LEU A 45 13.76 -3.91 5.72
CA LEU A 45 14.72 -4.51 4.78
C LEU A 45 15.92 -3.60 4.51
N LEU A 46 15.67 -2.30 4.28
CA LEU A 46 16.72 -1.32 4.03
C LEU A 46 17.63 -1.09 5.24
N SER A 47 17.08 -1.15 6.45
CA SER A 47 17.86 -1.03 7.68
C SER A 47 18.69 -2.29 7.93
N VAL A 48 18.11 -3.46 7.66
CA VAL A 48 18.80 -4.75 7.79
C VAL A 48 19.98 -4.86 6.82
N ASP A 49 19.80 -4.47 5.55
CA ASP A 49 20.88 -4.53 4.55
C ASP A 49 22.07 -3.63 4.93
N LYS A 50 21.80 -2.43 5.46
CA LYS A 50 22.85 -1.52 5.99
C LYS A 50 23.59 -2.13 7.18
N ASN A 51 22.87 -2.72 8.13
CA ASN A 51 23.49 -3.39 9.29
C ASN A 51 24.35 -4.57 8.85
N PHE A 52 23.92 -5.34 7.84
CA PHE A 52 24.77 -6.40 7.29
C PHE A 52 26.01 -5.83 6.61
N ALA A 53 25.88 -4.80 5.79
CA ALA A 53 27.01 -4.18 5.09
C ALA A 53 28.08 -3.64 6.06
N THR A 54 27.69 -2.97 7.16
CA THR A 54 28.63 -2.48 8.17
C THR A 54 29.37 -3.62 8.89
N LEU A 55 28.68 -4.72 9.17
CA LEU A 55 29.28 -5.92 9.76
C LEU A 55 30.29 -6.60 8.82
N PHE A 56 30.02 -6.65 7.52
CA PHE A 56 30.98 -7.19 6.53
C PHE A 56 32.23 -6.31 6.40
N VAL A 57 32.08 -4.98 6.43
CA VAL A 57 33.21 -4.04 6.36
C VAL A 57 34.09 -4.15 7.61
N SER A 58 33.52 -4.17 8.82
CA SER A 58 34.30 -4.29 10.06
C SER A 58 35.07 -5.62 10.17
N ASN A 59 34.54 -6.72 9.63
CA ASN A 59 35.21 -8.03 9.60
C ASN A 59 36.31 -8.17 8.55
N SER A 60 36.28 -7.38 7.48
CA SER A 60 37.38 -7.37 6.51
C SER A 60 38.68 -6.82 7.10
N ILE A 61 38.56 -6.03 8.19
CA ILE A 61 39.67 -5.44 8.93
C ILE A 61 40.07 -6.33 10.13
N ASN A 62 39.13 -7.00 10.78
CA ASN A 62 39.38 -7.88 11.93
C ASN A 62 39.08 -9.35 11.60
N ARG A 63 40.12 -10.16 11.39
CA ARG A 63 40.06 -11.60 11.03
C ARG A 63 39.58 -12.51 12.18
N ASN A 64 38.49 -12.18 12.87
CA ASN A 64 37.94 -13.02 13.94
C ASN A 64 36.71 -13.80 13.48
N SER A 65 36.79 -15.11 13.65
CA SER A 65 35.92 -16.20 13.21
C SER A 65 34.54 -16.29 13.88
N VAL A 66 34.05 -15.22 14.50
CA VAL A 66 32.80 -15.24 15.30
C VAL A 66 31.54 -15.50 14.45
N PHE A 67 31.62 -15.35 13.12
CA PHE A 67 30.49 -15.56 12.21
C PHE A 67 30.38 -16.98 11.66
N ILE A 68 31.20 -17.95 12.08
CA ILE A 68 31.02 -19.35 11.62
C ILE A 68 29.92 -20.08 12.41
N ASP A 69 29.63 -19.65 13.64
CA ASP A 69 28.67 -20.33 14.54
C ASP A 69 27.20 -19.88 14.33
N ASN A 70 26.96 -18.67 13.79
CA ASN A 70 25.62 -18.12 13.55
C ASN A 70 25.20 -18.08 12.07
N LYS A 71 25.91 -18.75 11.16
CA LYS A 71 25.56 -18.76 9.72
C LYS A 71 24.16 -19.33 9.46
N GLU A 72 23.77 -20.34 10.23
CA GLU A 72 22.46 -20.97 10.08
C GLU A 72 21.33 -20.03 10.50
N MET A 73 21.48 -19.30 11.62
CA MET A 73 20.49 -18.30 12.06
C MET A 73 20.33 -17.16 11.04
N VAL A 74 21.43 -16.67 10.47
CA VAL A 74 21.37 -15.61 9.43
C VAL A 74 20.71 -16.13 8.15
N MET A 75 20.91 -17.39 7.79
CA MET A 75 20.27 -17.99 6.61
C MET A 75 18.75 -18.10 6.79
N VAL A 76 18.29 -18.55 7.97
CA VAL A 76 16.85 -18.63 8.28
C VAL A 76 16.19 -17.25 8.21
N LEU A 77 16.83 -16.22 8.76
CA LEU A 77 16.33 -14.84 8.70
C LEU A 77 16.20 -14.33 7.26
N LYS A 78 17.20 -14.59 6.42
CA LYS A 78 17.14 -14.19 4.99
C LYS A 78 16.01 -14.88 4.23
N TRP A 79 15.75 -16.16 4.50
CA TRP A 79 14.63 -16.85 3.87
C TRP A 79 13.27 -16.31 4.31
N LEU A 80 13.13 -15.95 5.59
CA LEU A 80 11.92 -15.29 6.10
C LEU A 80 11.67 -13.94 5.42
N GLU A 81 12.71 -13.15 5.20
CA GLU A 81 12.63 -11.87 4.49
C GLU A 81 12.18 -12.05 3.03
N VAL A 82 12.80 -13.00 2.32
CA VAL A 82 12.41 -13.35 0.94
C VAL A 82 10.95 -13.82 0.89
N ALA A 83 10.53 -14.67 1.83
CA ALA A 83 9.15 -15.13 1.90
C ALA A 83 8.17 -13.96 2.14
N ALA A 84 8.47 -13.08 3.10
CA ALA A 84 7.64 -11.92 3.41
C ALA A 84 7.53 -10.95 2.23
N PHE A 85 8.60 -10.77 1.45
CA PHE A 85 8.62 -9.91 0.27
C PHE A 85 7.59 -10.33 -0.79
N PHE A 86 7.34 -11.64 -0.96
CA PHE A 86 6.33 -12.13 -1.89
C PHE A 86 4.93 -12.21 -1.28
N VAL A 87 4.82 -12.55 0.00
CA VAL A 87 3.52 -12.80 0.64
C VAL A 87 2.78 -11.49 0.99
N LEU A 88 3.48 -10.48 1.49
CA LEU A 88 2.86 -9.23 1.95
C LEU A 88 2.13 -8.44 0.83
N PRO A 89 2.68 -8.30 -0.39
CA PRO A 89 1.96 -7.64 -1.48
C PRO A 89 0.68 -8.39 -1.88
N VAL A 90 0.70 -9.72 -1.85
CA VAL A 90 -0.46 -10.56 -2.18
C VAL A 90 -1.58 -10.35 -1.14
N ILE A 91 -1.24 -10.38 0.15
CA ILE A 91 -2.19 -10.10 1.24
C ILE A 91 -2.74 -8.69 1.11
N SER A 92 -1.87 -7.70 0.83
CA SER A 92 -2.27 -6.31 0.65
C SER A 92 -3.26 -6.15 -0.49
N LEU A 93 -2.99 -6.74 -1.65
CA LEU A 93 -3.91 -6.72 -2.79
C LEU A 93 -5.25 -7.37 -2.45
N PHE A 94 -5.23 -8.50 -1.74
CA PHE A 94 -6.45 -9.19 -1.31
C PHE A 94 -7.33 -8.34 -0.39
N LEU A 95 -6.73 -7.65 0.59
CA LEU A 95 -7.44 -6.75 1.50
C LEU A 95 -8.05 -5.57 0.76
N VAL A 96 -7.30 -4.98 -0.17
CA VAL A 96 -7.78 -3.86 -1.00
C VAL A 96 -8.97 -4.29 -1.85
N VAL A 97 -8.88 -5.41 -2.58
CA VAL A 97 -9.99 -5.94 -3.40
C VAL A 97 -11.24 -6.20 -2.53
N THR A 98 -11.05 -6.77 -1.34
CA THR A 98 -12.16 -7.08 -0.42
C THR A 98 -12.85 -5.80 0.06
N SER A 99 -12.08 -4.76 0.38
CA SER A 99 -12.64 -3.47 0.77
C SER A 99 -13.47 -2.83 -0.35
N PHE A 100 -12.95 -2.84 -1.59
CA PHE A 100 -13.70 -2.33 -2.74
C PHE A 100 -14.96 -3.13 -3.03
N LYS A 101 -14.91 -4.46 -2.88
CA LYS A 101 -16.08 -5.33 -3.02
C LYS A 101 -17.19 -4.92 -2.05
N MET A 102 -16.85 -4.60 -0.80
CA MET A 102 -17.81 -4.10 0.18
C MET A 102 -18.41 -2.76 -0.24
N SER A 103 -17.60 -1.82 -0.76
CA SER A 103 -18.12 -0.53 -1.28
C SER A 103 -19.13 -0.74 -2.43
N ILE A 104 -18.80 -1.60 -3.38
CA ILE A 104 -19.65 -1.90 -4.54
C ILE A 104 -20.96 -2.57 -4.14
N LEU A 105 -20.94 -3.48 -3.16
CA LEU A 105 -22.14 -4.17 -2.65
C LEU A 105 -23.21 -3.21 -2.12
N GLN A 106 -22.79 -2.10 -1.53
CA GLN A 106 -23.71 -1.08 -1.04
C GLN A 106 -24.36 -0.27 -2.17
N ARG A 107 -23.75 -0.30 -3.35
CA ARG A 107 -24.18 0.42 -4.56
C ARG A 107 -24.80 -0.51 -5.60
N ARG A 108 -25.09 -1.77 -5.24
CA ARG A 108 -25.65 -2.79 -6.14
C ARG A 108 -26.94 -2.35 -6.82
N ASN A 109 -27.81 -1.62 -6.11
CA ASN A 109 -29.08 -1.15 -6.66
C ASN A 109 -28.86 -0.11 -7.75
N GLU A 110 -27.91 0.82 -7.57
CA GLU A 110 -27.54 1.80 -8.59
C GLU A 110 -26.98 1.11 -9.84
N ILE A 111 -26.12 0.09 -9.63
CA ILE A 111 -25.54 -0.72 -10.72
C ILE A 111 -26.62 -1.47 -11.49
N ASN A 112 -27.59 -2.07 -10.79
CA ASN A 112 -28.70 -2.79 -11.42
C ASN A 112 -29.56 -1.85 -12.25
N ILE A 113 -29.89 -0.66 -11.74
CA ILE A 113 -30.64 0.36 -12.50
C ILE A 113 -29.87 0.74 -13.78
N MET A 114 -28.56 0.95 -13.70
CA MET A 114 -27.74 1.25 -14.89
C MET A 114 -27.74 0.11 -15.91
N LYS A 115 -27.70 -1.15 -15.46
CA LYS A 115 -27.84 -2.32 -16.34
C LYS A 115 -29.22 -2.38 -17.02
N PHE A 116 -30.31 -2.09 -16.29
CA PHE A 116 -31.67 -2.12 -16.86
C PHE A 116 -31.90 -1.06 -17.96
N VAL A 117 -31.23 0.08 -17.87
CA VAL A 117 -31.29 1.14 -18.89
C VAL A 117 -30.37 0.85 -20.09
N GLY A 118 -29.66 -0.30 -20.10
CA GLY A 118 -28.80 -0.72 -21.20
C GLY A 118 -27.41 -0.09 -21.19
N ALA A 119 -26.92 0.37 -20.04
CA ALA A 119 -25.56 0.89 -19.93
C ALA A 119 -24.51 -0.20 -20.19
N THR A 120 -23.45 0.14 -20.91
CA THR A 120 -22.36 -0.81 -21.19
C THR A 120 -21.56 -1.11 -19.91
N ASN A 121 -21.03 -2.35 -19.79
CA ASN A 121 -20.18 -2.74 -18.66
C ASN A 121 -19.00 -1.76 -18.43
N TRP A 122 -18.43 -1.20 -19.49
CA TRP A 122 -17.37 -0.20 -19.40
C TRP A 122 -17.86 1.15 -18.86
N PHE A 123 -19.05 1.60 -19.27
CA PHE A 123 -19.66 2.83 -18.75
C PHE A 123 -19.88 2.74 -17.23
N ILE A 124 -20.32 1.56 -16.75
CA ILE A 124 -20.52 1.33 -15.32
C ILE A 124 -19.18 1.31 -14.56
N ARG A 125 -18.09 0.77 -15.14
CA ARG A 125 -16.78 0.63 -14.47
C ARG A 125 -16.06 1.94 -14.22
N TRP A 126 -16.08 2.88 -15.17
CA TRP A 126 -15.26 4.10 -15.12
C TRP A 126 -15.41 4.94 -13.84
N PRO A 127 -16.63 5.24 -13.35
CA PRO A 127 -16.80 5.98 -12.09
C PRO A 127 -16.10 5.32 -10.90
N PHE A 128 -16.17 3.99 -10.79
CA PHE A 128 -15.54 3.26 -9.70
C PHE A 128 -14.02 3.15 -9.84
N ILE A 129 -13.48 3.13 -11.07
CA ILE A 129 -12.03 3.17 -11.27
C ILE A 129 -11.49 4.51 -10.76
N ILE A 130 -12.16 5.61 -11.09
CA ILE A 130 -11.80 6.95 -10.60
C ILE A 130 -11.94 7.02 -9.08
N GLU A 131 -13.02 6.48 -8.52
CA GLU A 131 -13.21 6.36 -7.07
C GLU A 131 -12.04 5.61 -6.41
N GLY A 132 -11.64 4.48 -6.99
CA GLY A 132 -10.52 3.66 -6.54
C GLY A 132 -9.18 4.38 -6.60
N VAL A 133 -8.93 5.16 -7.67
CA VAL A 133 -7.74 6.01 -7.79
C VAL A 133 -7.70 7.07 -6.68
N VAL A 134 -8.81 7.76 -6.43
CA VAL A 134 -8.87 8.80 -5.39
C VAL A 134 -8.68 8.21 -4.00
N ILE A 135 -9.30 7.07 -3.71
CA ILE A 135 -9.11 6.32 -2.46
C ILE A 135 -7.65 5.85 -2.34
N GLY A 136 -7.06 5.37 -3.43
CA GLY A 136 -5.67 4.93 -3.51
C GLY A 136 -4.67 6.04 -3.16
N ILE A 137 -4.84 7.21 -3.78
CA ILE A 137 -4.02 8.40 -3.50
C ILE A 137 -4.21 8.87 -2.06
N SER A 138 -5.47 8.95 -1.59
CA SER A 138 -5.77 9.39 -0.22
C SER A 138 -5.19 8.44 0.81
N GLY A 139 -5.33 7.13 0.60
CA GLY A 139 -4.77 6.09 1.45
C GLY A 139 -3.24 6.09 1.45
N ALA A 140 -2.60 6.31 0.29
CA ALA A 140 -1.15 6.45 0.22
C ALA A 140 -0.64 7.66 0.99
N PHE A 141 -1.31 8.80 0.86
CA PHE A 141 -0.93 10.02 1.59
C PHE A 141 -1.09 9.83 3.10
N VAL A 142 -2.26 9.38 3.56
CA VAL A 142 -2.53 9.13 4.99
C VAL A 142 -1.59 8.06 5.55
N GLY A 143 -1.35 6.99 4.80
CA GLY A 143 -0.48 5.90 5.21
C GLY A 143 0.98 6.33 5.33
N ASN A 144 1.47 7.15 4.40
CA ASN A 144 2.83 7.69 4.45
C ASN A 144 3.02 8.67 5.61
N VAL A 145 2.03 9.54 5.87
CA VAL A 145 2.06 10.45 7.02
C VAL A 145 2.10 9.67 8.33
N LEU A 146 1.24 8.65 8.45
CA LEU A 146 1.22 7.78 9.63
C LEU A 146 2.55 7.01 9.79
N LEU A 147 3.10 6.52 8.69
CA LEU A 147 4.39 5.83 8.66
C LEU A 147 5.52 6.73 9.17
N PHE A 148 5.59 7.97 8.70
CA PHE A 148 6.59 8.94 9.14
C PHE A 148 6.53 9.19 10.65
N PHE A 149 5.36 9.55 11.19
CA PHE A 149 5.24 9.87 12.62
C PHE A 149 5.55 8.66 13.52
N ILE A 150 5.06 7.47 13.15
CA ILE A 150 5.30 6.26 13.95
C ILE A 150 6.77 5.87 13.86
N TYR A 151 7.36 5.90 12.67
CA TYR A 151 8.76 5.53 12.49
C TYR A 151 9.73 6.50 13.16
N ASP A 152 9.47 7.81 13.09
CA ASP A 152 10.27 8.83 13.77
C ASP A 152 10.26 8.66 15.30
N PHE A 153 9.09 8.37 15.87
CA PHE A 153 8.96 8.05 17.28
C PHE A 153 9.77 6.79 17.67
N VAL A 154 9.73 5.76 16.84
CA VAL A 154 10.51 4.53 17.08
C VAL A 154 12.02 4.78 16.89
N TYR A 155 12.41 5.55 15.87
CA TYR A 155 13.80 5.86 15.53
C TYR A 155 14.51 6.58 16.67
N THR A 156 13.90 7.62 17.22
CA THR A 156 14.47 8.38 18.34
C THR A 156 14.66 7.51 19.58
N LYS A 157 13.66 6.67 19.91
CA LYS A 157 13.77 5.74 21.05
C LYS A 157 14.77 4.63 20.80
N ALA A 158 14.84 4.06 19.61
CA ALA A 158 15.78 2.99 19.31
C ALA A 158 17.24 3.45 19.47
N LEU A 159 17.58 4.66 19.02
CA LEU A 159 18.94 5.20 19.14
C LEU A 159 19.32 5.61 20.56
N GLU A 160 18.36 6.00 21.41
CA GLU A 160 18.60 6.19 22.84
C GLU A 160 19.05 4.89 23.52
N PHE A 161 18.51 3.73 23.10
CA PHE A 161 18.84 2.42 23.67
C PHE A 161 20.07 1.75 23.04
N ILE A 162 20.22 1.85 21.72
CA ILE A 162 21.31 1.21 20.96
C ILE A 162 21.86 2.23 19.96
N PRO A 163 22.89 3.01 20.35
CA PRO A 163 23.45 4.07 19.49
C PRO A 163 24.09 3.57 18.19
N GLU A 164 24.48 2.29 18.14
CA GLU A 164 25.13 1.66 16.98
C GLU A 164 24.15 1.10 15.94
N LEU A 165 22.83 1.23 16.16
CA LEU A 165 21.83 0.69 15.25
C LEU A 165 21.80 1.50 13.93
N ALA A 166 22.13 0.88 12.80
CA ALA A 166 22.09 1.57 11.50
C ALA A 166 20.67 1.58 10.91
N LEU A 167 19.80 2.42 11.48
CA LEU A 167 18.45 2.66 10.96
C LEU A 167 18.45 3.64 9.78
N MET A 168 17.47 3.49 8.89
CA MET A 168 17.18 4.51 7.89
C MET A 168 16.74 5.82 8.56
N GLN A 169 17.22 6.96 8.06
CA GLN A 169 16.79 8.26 8.57
C GLN A 169 15.32 8.50 8.17
N PRO A 170 14.49 9.09 9.05
CA PRO A 170 13.08 9.35 8.76
C PRO A 170 12.82 10.21 7.50
N GLU A 171 13.78 11.06 7.12
CA GLU A 171 13.74 11.88 5.90
C GLU A 171 13.66 11.05 4.60
N PHE A 172 14.09 9.78 4.65
CA PHE A 172 13.94 8.87 3.51
C PHE A 172 12.46 8.61 3.17
N ILE A 173 11.57 8.61 4.17
CA ILE A 173 10.14 8.34 3.99
C ILE A 173 9.48 9.47 3.19
N THR A 174 9.77 10.72 3.53
CA THR A 174 9.18 11.89 2.87
C THR A 174 9.74 12.09 1.46
N ASN A 175 11.05 11.89 1.26
CA ASN A 175 11.71 12.22 -0.01
C ASN A 175 11.70 11.06 -1.02
N ALA A 176 11.94 9.83 -0.57
CA ALA A 176 12.12 8.68 -1.46
C ALA A 176 10.88 7.78 -1.53
N MET A 177 10.13 7.61 -0.43
CA MET A 177 9.01 6.65 -0.39
C MET A 177 7.66 7.23 -0.83
N LEU A 178 7.44 8.54 -0.70
CA LEU A 178 6.16 9.17 -1.02
C LEU A 178 5.68 8.91 -2.46
N TRP A 179 6.55 9.11 -3.45
CA TRP A 179 6.19 8.91 -4.87
C TRP A 179 5.88 7.44 -5.20
N PRO A 180 6.74 6.45 -4.85
CA PRO A 180 6.40 5.03 -4.99
C PRO A 180 5.09 4.67 -4.30
N PHE A 181 4.81 5.23 -3.12
CA PHE A 181 3.59 4.93 -2.37
C PHE A 181 2.35 5.46 -3.08
N VAL A 182 2.40 6.67 -3.60
CA VAL A 182 1.31 7.23 -4.40
C VAL A 182 1.09 6.40 -5.67
N MET A 183 2.16 5.96 -6.35
CA MET A 183 2.05 5.10 -7.54
C MET A 183 1.41 3.75 -7.20
N VAL A 184 1.92 3.05 -6.17
CA VAL A 184 1.43 1.74 -5.74
C VAL A 184 -0.01 1.85 -5.22
N GLY A 185 -0.31 2.85 -4.39
CA GLY A 185 -1.66 3.09 -3.87
C GLY A 185 -2.67 3.38 -4.98
N THR A 186 -2.29 4.21 -5.96
CA THR A 186 -3.12 4.47 -7.15
C THR A 186 -3.36 3.19 -7.95
N PHE A 187 -2.31 2.40 -8.18
CA PHE A 187 -2.39 1.16 -8.94
C PHE A 187 -3.26 0.11 -8.23
N LEU A 188 -3.05 -0.10 -6.94
CA LEU A 188 -3.87 -1.00 -6.11
C LEU A 188 -5.33 -0.53 -6.05
N GLY A 189 -5.57 0.78 -5.95
CA GLY A 189 -6.90 1.38 -5.97
C GLY A 189 -7.64 1.14 -7.28
N ALA A 190 -6.98 1.40 -8.41
CA ALA A 190 -7.54 1.19 -9.74
C ALA A 190 -7.82 -0.29 -10.01
N ILE A 191 -6.83 -1.16 -9.78
CA ILE A 191 -6.95 -2.61 -10.04
C ILE A 191 -7.94 -3.25 -9.08
N GLY A 192 -7.88 -2.91 -7.79
CA GLY A 192 -8.78 -3.43 -6.77
C GLY A 192 -10.24 -3.15 -7.13
N SER A 193 -10.54 -1.94 -7.59
CA SER A 193 -11.86 -1.54 -8.07
C SER A 193 -12.31 -2.34 -9.32
N ILE A 194 -11.42 -2.52 -10.30
CA ILE A 194 -11.73 -3.29 -11.52
C ILE A 194 -12.03 -4.76 -11.19
N ILE A 195 -11.18 -5.39 -10.38
CA ILE A 195 -11.32 -6.80 -9.99
C ILE A 195 -12.63 -6.99 -9.22
N ALA A 196 -12.93 -6.08 -8.29
CA ALA A 196 -14.15 -6.15 -7.50
C ALA A 196 -15.42 -6.06 -8.37
N LEU A 197 -15.42 -5.20 -9.40
CA LEU A 197 -16.54 -5.06 -10.34
C LEU A 197 -16.69 -6.22 -11.32
N ARG A 198 -15.61 -6.90 -11.70
CA ARG A 198 -15.65 -7.99 -12.69
C ARG A 198 -16.63 -9.09 -12.30
N LYS A 199 -16.69 -9.42 -11.01
CA LYS A 199 -17.62 -10.45 -10.51
C LYS A 199 -19.08 -10.03 -10.65
N PHE A 200 -19.43 -8.79 -10.28
CA PHE A 200 -20.82 -8.29 -10.31
C PHE A 200 -21.34 -7.97 -11.70
N LEU A 201 -20.47 -7.68 -12.67
CA LEU A 201 -20.89 -7.34 -14.03
C LEU A 201 -21.12 -8.57 -14.91
N ASN A 202 -20.61 -9.73 -14.50
CA ASN A 202 -20.78 -11.00 -15.20
C ASN A 202 -21.93 -11.85 -14.63
N GLU A 203 -22.58 -11.36 -13.57
CA GLU A 203 -23.86 -11.83 -13.03
C GLU A 203 -25.00 -10.98 -13.62
#